data_AF-A0A537K034-F1
#
_entry.id   AF-A0A537K034-F1
#
_cell.length_a   1.000
_cell.length_b   1.000
_cell.length_c   1.000
_cell.angle_alpha   90.00
_cell.angle_beta   90.00
_cell.angle_gamma   90.00
#
_symmetry.space_group_name_H-M   'P 1'
#
loop_
_entity.id
_entity.type
_entity.pdbx_description
1 polymer ?
#
loop_
_entity_poly.entity_id
_entity_poly.type
_entity_poly.pdbx_seq_one_letter_code
_entity_poly.pdbx_strand_id
1 'polypeptide(L)'
;MQDLKRYFYKSKILNPQSKIKMIYRALGVLFSNSGYSLAFSEFHENAGVWTFTLKENNSYPTGNSVSLIEKFIEENNLQYQVAMITLHADSSDVLFSGAAVAAATGLPVITDLIALDVALAGNGEFYNSALKKLNITNESLNELNKAICVSFMGVLRWREEYNFLSSVTGAKRSSIGGAVWLGQEG
;
A
#
# COMPACT_ATOMS: atom_id res chain seq x y z
N MET A 1 10.51 -6.15 -50.86
CA MET A 1 9.27 -6.90 -50.59
C MET A 1 9.69 -8.17 -49.86
N GLN A 2 9.42 -8.17 -48.54
CA GLN A 2 9.33 -9.27 -47.58
C GLN A 2 10.07 -10.60 -47.86
N ASP A 3 10.96 -11.01 -46.94
CA ASP A 3 10.60 -12.12 -46.05
C ASP A 3 11.52 -12.24 -44.81
N LEU A 4 10.88 -12.13 -43.65
CA LEU A 4 11.42 -12.38 -42.31
C LEU A 4 11.71 -13.88 -42.11
N LYS A 5 12.94 -14.23 -41.72
CA LYS A 5 13.22 -15.51 -41.04
C LYS A 5 14.06 -15.33 -39.77
N ARG A 6 13.31 -15.23 -38.66
CA ARG A 6 13.58 -15.80 -37.33
C ARG A 6 15.00 -15.69 -36.79
N TYR A 7 15.27 -14.59 -36.08
CA TYR A 7 16.19 -14.64 -34.95
C TYR A 7 15.54 -15.41 -33.80
N PHE A 8 15.95 -16.66 -33.62
CA PHE A 8 15.73 -17.39 -32.38
C PHE A 8 16.54 -16.70 -31.28
N TYR A 9 15.90 -15.85 -30.48
CA TYR A 9 16.46 -15.44 -29.20
C TYR A 9 16.42 -16.68 -28.30
N LYS A 10 17.57 -17.32 -28.07
CA LYS A 10 17.71 -18.30 -26.99
C LYS A 10 17.30 -17.59 -25.70
N SER A 11 16.10 -17.87 -25.21
CA SER A 11 15.75 -17.48 -23.85
C SER A 11 16.78 -18.18 -22.96
N LYS A 12 17.57 -17.38 -22.26
CA LYS A 12 18.29 -17.85 -21.09
C LYS A 12 17.19 -18.39 -20.19
N ILE A 13 17.06 -19.72 -20.10
CA ILE A 13 16.18 -20.36 -19.13
C ILE A 13 16.68 -19.85 -17.78
N LEU A 14 15.99 -18.84 -17.25
CA LEU A 14 16.16 -18.38 -15.89
C LEU A 14 15.94 -19.63 -15.02
N ASN A 15 16.92 -19.93 -14.18
CA ASN A 15 16.83 -21.03 -13.24
C ASN A 15 15.51 -20.90 -12.47
N PRO A 16 14.57 -21.87 -12.53
CA PRO A 16 13.25 -21.74 -11.90
C PRO A 16 13.33 -21.63 -10.37
N GLN A 17 14.53 -21.79 -9.78
CA GLN A 17 14.80 -21.61 -8.36
C GLN A 17 15.35 -20.24 -7.96
N SER A 18 15.66 -19.32 -8.88
CA SER A 18 15.83 -17.91 -8.49
C SER A 18 14.44 -17.27 -8.38
N LYS A 19 13.76 -17.54 -7.25
CA LYS A 19 12.47 -16.90 -6.96
C LYS A 19 12.65 -15.39 -7.10
N ILE A 20 11.83 -14.77 -7.94
CA ILE A 20 11.90 -13.33 -8.19
C ILE A 20 11.53 -12.64 -6.88
N LYS A 21 12.52 -11.98 -6.25
CA LYS A 21 12.31 -11.11 -5.11
C LYS A 21 11.59 -9.86 -5.62
N MET A 22 10.30 -9.76 -5.37
CA MET A 22 9.52 -8.58 -5.74
C MET A 22 9.69 -7.51 -4.66
N ILE A 23 9.95 -6.27 -5.08
CA ILE A 23 10.16 -5.13 -4.19
C ILE A 23 9.06 -4.10 -4.45
N TYR A 24 8.40 -3.64 -3.39
CA TYR A 24 7.34 -2.63 -3.45
C TYR A 24 7.70 -1.47 -2.54
N ARG A 25 7.80 -0.26 -3.10
CA ARG A 25 8.05 0.96 -2.36
C ARG A 25 6.77 1.76 -2.25
N ALA A 26 6.15 1.74 -1.07
CA ALA A 26 4.83 2.30 -0.85
C ALA A 26 4.83 3.32 0.28
N LEU A 27 4.03 4.37 0.11
CA LEU A 27 3.79 5.39 1.12
C LEU A 27 2.42 5.15 1.76
N GLY A 28 2.40 4.86 3.06
CA GLY A 28 1.18 4.80 3.86
C GLY A 28 0.95 6.13 4.56
N VAL A 29 -0.29 6.62 4.51
CA VAL A 29 -0.74 7.84 5.16
C VAL A 29 -1.93 7.49 6.04
N LEU A 30 -1.74 7.62 7.34
CA LEU A 30 -2.79 7.43 8.34
C LEU A 30 -3.21 8.78 8.89
N PHE A 31 -4.52 9.01 9.01
CA PHE A 31 -5.06 10.11 9.81
C PHE A 31 -5.82 9.56 11.02
N SER A 32 -5.48 10.06 12.19
CA SER A 32 -6.12 9.70 13.45
C SER A 32 -6.31 10.94 14.33
N ASN A 33 -6.73 10.72 15.56
CA ASN A 33 -6.90 11.79 16.55
C ASN A 33 -5.57 12.52 16.89
N SER A 34 -4.43 11.91 16.57
CA SER A 34 -3.10 12.50 16.76
C SER A 34 -2.59 13.25 15.52
N GLY A 35 -3.40 13.33 14.45
CA GLY A 35 -3.05 13.94 13.17
C GLY A 35 -2.64 12.91 12.13
N TYR A 36 -1.75 13.32 11.22
CA TYR A 36 -1.23 12.50 10.14
C TYR A 36 0.04 11.76 10.55
N SER A 37 0.13 10.48 10.22
CA SER A 37 1.36 9.69 10.29
C SER A 37 1.67 9.13 8.89
N LEU A 38 2.86 9.44 8.39
CA LEU A 38 3.32 9.03 7.07
C LEU A 38 4.47 8.03 7.23
N ALA A 39 4.43 6.93 6.48
CA ALA A 39 5.45 5.90 6.49
C ALA A 39 5.77 5.45 5.06
N PHE A 40 6.99 5.74 4.61
CA PHE A 40 7.53 5.20 3.36
C PHE A 40 8.30 3.92 3.65
N SER A 41 7.81 2.81 3.10
CA SER A 41 8.31 1.47 3.41
C SER A 41 8.63 0.70 2.14
N GLU A 42 9.71 -0.07 2.19
CA GLU A 42 10.08 -1.04 1.16
C GLU A 42 9.67 -2.44 1.62
N PHE A 43 8.73 -3.06 0.90
CA PHE A 43 8.27 -4.42 1.15
C PHE A 43 8.94 -5.40 0.19
N HIS A 44 9.35 -6.54 0.71
CA HIS A 44 9.92 -7.63 -0.07
C HIS A 44 9.06 -8.88 0.08
N GLU A 45 8.65 -9.43 -1.06
CA GLU A 45 7.96 -10.71 -1.12
C GLU A 45 8.92 -11.79 -1.62
N ASN A 46 8.97 -12.90 -0.89
CA ASN A 46 9.68 -14.09 -1.30
C ASN A 46 8.89 -15.34 -0.89
N ALA A 47 8.30 -16.02 -1.88
CA ALA A 47 7.59 -17.27 -1.67
C ALA A 47 6.39 -17.18 -0.71
N GLY A 48 5.68 -16.06 -0.72
CA GLY A 48 4.57 -15.77 0.19
C GLY A 48 5.02 -15.28 1.57
N VAL A 49 6.32 -15.18 1.83
CA VAL A 49 6.86 -14.55 3.02
C VAL A 49 7.12 -13.08 2.74
N TRP A 50 6.52 -12.22 3.56
CA TRP A 50 6.68 -10.77 3.49
C TRP A 50 7.65 -10.29 4.55
N THR A 51 8.52 -9.36 4.16
CA THR A 51 9.37 -8.58 5.07
C THR A 51 9.31 -7.13 4.62
N PHE A 52 9.68 -6.20 5.49
CA PHE A 52 9.73 -4.79 5.13
C PHE A 52 10.90 -4.06 5.79
N THR A 53 11.24 -2.91 5.24
CA THR A 53 12.15 -1.94 5.84
C THR A 53 11.49 -0.57 5.79
N LEU A 54 11.35 0.08 6.94
CA LEU A 54 10.95 1.48 7.00
C LEU A 54 12.10 2.33 6.45
N LYS A 55 11.80 3.17 5.46
CA LYS A 55 12.79 4.03 4.80
C LYS A 55 12.72 5.44 5.38
N GLU A 56 11.53 6.02 5.44
CA GLU A 56 11.30 7.36 5.99
C GLU A 56 9.94 7.42 6.69
N ASN A 57 9.80 8.31 7.68
CA ASN A 57 8.53 8.57 8.33
C ASN A 57 8.44 10.00 8.87
N ASN A 58 7.23 10.51 9.03
CA ASN A 58 7.00 11.78 9.71
C ASN A 58 5.58 11.81 10.30
N SER A 59 5.35 12.69 11.26
CA SER A 59 4.02 12.96 11.80
C SER A 59 3.70 14.46 11.75
N TYR A 60 2.45 14.77 11.44
CA TYR A 60 1.96 16.15 11.35
C TYR A 60 0.66 16.28 12.15
N PRO A 61 0.57 17.17 13.15
CA PRO A 61 -0.60 17.25 14.01
C PRO A 61 -1.85 17.71 13.25
N THR A 62 -1.69 18.54 12.22
CA THR A 62 -2.79 19.06 11.38
C THR A 62 -2.30 19.27 9.95
N GLY A 63 -3.23 19.42 9.01
CA GLY A 63 -2.93 19.83 7.64
C GLY A 63 -3.87 19.22 6.61
N ASN A 64 -3.55 19.47 5.34
CA ASN A 64 -4.24 18.87 4.20
C ASN A 64 -3.39 17.73 3.64
N SER A 65 -4.01 16.57 3.39
CA SER A 65 -3.32 15.36 2.94
C SER A 65 -2.46 15.58 1.69
N VAL A 66 -2.93 16.33 0.69
CA VAL A 66 -2.18 16.60 -0.54
C VAL A 66 -0.87 17.34 -0.22
N SER A 67 -0.99 18.50 0.45
CA SER A 67 0.17 19.32 0.79
C SER A 67 1.19 18.61 1.69
N LEU A 68 0.72 17.78 2.63
CA LEU A 68 1.60 17.04 3.54
C LEU A 68 2.32 15.90 2.81
N ILE A 69 1.66 15.23 1.87
CA ILE A 69 2.28 14.18 1.06
C ILE A 69 3.34 14.77 0.14
N GLU A 70 3.03 15.85 -0.58
CA GLU A 70 3.99 16.53 -1.46
C GLU A 70 5.21 17.01 -0.67
N LYS A 71 4.97 17.68 0.47
CA LYS A 71 6.02 18.12 1.40
C LYS A 71 6.88 16.96 1.87
N PHE A 72 6.27 15.85 2.30
CA PHE A 72 7.00 14.68 2.78
C PHE A 72 7.85 14.05 1.67
N ILE A 73 7.33 13.95 0.44
CA ILE A 73 8.07 13.44 -0.71
C ILE A 73 9.25 14.36 -1.04
N GLU A 74 9.04 15.68 -1.00
CA GLU A 74 10.06 16.68 -1.29
C GLU A 74 11.19 16.70 -0.25
N GLU A 75 10.86 16.85 1.03
CA GLU A 75 11.83 16.96 2.13
C GLU A 75 12.73 15.72 2.24
N ASN A 76 12.22 14.55 1.84
CA ASN A 76 12.93 13.28 1.93
C ASN A 76 13.51 12.80 0.59
N ASN A 77 13.46 13.61 -0.47
CA ASN A 77 13.97 13.28 -1.81
C ASN A 77 13.40 11.96 -2.38
N LEU A 78 12.10 11.73 -2.17
CA LEU A 78 11.43 10.47 -2.54
C LEU A 78 10.79 10.51 -3.93
N GLN A 79 11.03 11.56 -4.71
CA GLN A 79 10.56 11.66 -6.09
C GLN A 79 11.07 10.43 -6.89
N TYR A 80 10.19 9.83 -7.69
CA TYR A 80 10.45 8.62 -8.47
C TYR A 80 10.77 7.35 -7.66
N GLN A 81 10.70 7.40 -6.32
CA GLN A 81 10.92 6.23 -5.47
C GLN A 81 9.60 5.64 -4.96
N VAL A 82 8.57 6.47 -4.78
CA VAL A 82 7.24 6.03 -4.34
C VAL A 82 6.50 5.43 -5.52
N ALA A 83 6.11 4.16 -5.41
CA ALA A 83 5.34 3.48 -6.46
C ALA A 83 3.83 3.70 -6.32
N MET A 84 3.35 3.87 -5.08
CA MET A 84 1.94 4.13 -4.78
C MET A 84 1.79 4.77 -3.40
N ILE A 85 0.66 5.45 -3.20
CA ILE A 85 0.26 6.05 -1.93
C ILE A 85 -1.02 5.37 -1.46
N THR A 86 -1.13 5.05 -0.17
CA THR A 86 -2.36 4.54 0.44
C THR A 86 -2.79 5.45 1.57
N LEU A 87 -4.04 5.90 1.55
CA LEU A 87 -4.62 6.76 2.59
C LEU A 87 -5.68 6.00 3.38
N HIS A 88 -5.61 6.13 4.70
CA HIS A 88 -6.59 5.58 5.62
C HIS A 88 -6.81 6.52 6.82
N ALA A 89 -8.04 6.53 7.33
CA ALA A 89 -8.38 7.28 8.53
C ALA A 89 -9.04 6.34 9.54
N ASP A 90 -8.68 6.51 10.81
CA ASP A 90 -9.31 5.77 11.92
C ASP A 90 -10.76 6.21 12.15
N SER A 91 -11.15 7.39 11.66
CA SER A 91 -12.52 7.90 11.71
C SER A 91 -13.22 7.78 10.37
N SER A 92 -14.44 7.23 10.38
CA SER A 92 -15.31 7.11 9.21
C SER A 92 -15.77 8.45 8.62
N ASP A 93 -15.70 9.52 9.41
CA ASP A 93 -16.17 10.85 9.00
C ASP A 93 -15.12 11.60 8.16
N VAL A 94 -13.92 11.04 8.04
CA VAL A 94 -12.82 11.62 7.28
C VAL A 94 -12.79 11.00 5.89
N LEU A 95 -13.07 11.82 4.89
CA LEU A 95 -12.98 11.44 3.49
C LEU A 95 -11.71 12.01 2.87
N PHE A 96 -10.89 11.13 2.30
CA PHE A 96 -9.79 11.55 1.43
C PHE A 96 -10.25 11.61 -0.01
N SER A 97 -9.94 12.72 -0.69
CA SER A 97 -10.05 12.76 -2.14
C SER A 97 -8.84 12.05 -2.75
N GLY A 98 -8.99 10.75 -3.05
CA GLY A 98 -7.95 9.97 -3.72
C GLY A 98 -7.58 10.55 -5.10
N ALA A 99 -8.58 11.06 -5.84
CA ALA A 99 -8.37 11.75 -7.11
C ALA A 99 -7.50 13.01 -6.96
N ALA A 100 -7.70 13.82 -5.91
CA ALA A 100 -6.90 15.03 -5.71
C ALA A 100 -5.44 14.70 -5.39
N VAL A 101 -5.19 13.69 -4.54
CA VAL A 101 -3.82 13.23 -4.26
C VAL A 101 -3.17 12.64 -5.51
N ALA A 102 -3.91 11.84 -6.29
CA ALA A 102 -3.41 11.25 -7.52
C ALA A 102 -3.04 12.33 -8.54
N ALA A 103 -3.91 13.32 -8.75
CA ALA A 103 -3.67 14.43 -9.66
C ALA A 103 -2.48 15.31 -9.24
N ALA A 104 -2.33 15.58 -7.95
CA ALA A 104 -1.22 16.41 -7.44
C ALA A 104 0.13 15.67 -7.52
N THR A 105 0.17 14.40 -7.15
CA THR A 105 1.42 13.63 -7.05
C THR A 105 1.82 12.93 -8.35
N GLY A 106 0.88 12.74 -9.27
CA GLY A 106 1.08 11.90 -10.45
C GLY A 106 1.32 10.42 -10.11
N LEU A 107 0.95 9.97 -8.91
CA LEU A 107 1.15 8.60 -8.43
C LEU A 107 -0.19 7.85 -8.32
N PRO A 108 -0.19 6.51 -8.43
CA PRO A 108 -1.33 5.70 -8.04
C PRO A 108 -1.68 5.90 -6.56
N VAL A 109 -2.96 6.10 -6.28
CA VAL A 109 -3.48 6.33 -4.94
C VAL A 109 -4.53 5.28 -4.58
N ILE A 110 -4.48 4.78 -3.35
CA ILE A 110 -5.45 3.82 -2.80
C ILE A 110 -6.18 4.47 -1.61
N THR A 111 -7.51 4.46 -1.64
CA THR A 111 -8.39 4.93 -0.53
C THR A 111 -9.43 3.85 -0.18
N ASP A 112 -10.35 4.13 0.74
CA ASP A 112 -11.53 3.29 1.01
C ASP A 112 -11.20 1.83 1.36
N LEU A 113 -10.09 1.62 2.09
CA LEU A 113 -9.57 0.29 2.39
C LEU A 113 -10.63 -0.63 3.01
N ILE A 114 -11.34 -0.16 4.05
CA ILE A 114 -12.22 -1.02 4.87
C ILE A 114 -13.63 -1.18 4.29
N ALA A 115 -14.02 -0.39 3.29
CA ALA A 115 -15.41 -0.28 2.86
C ALA A 115 -16.00 -1.63 2.41
N LEU A 116 -15.22 -2.42 1.66
CA LEU A 116 -15.64 -3.74 1.19
C LEU A 116 -15.74 -4.76 2.33
N ASP A 117 -14.81 -4.74 3.28
CA ASP A 117 -14.83 -5.64 4.45
C ASP A 117 -16.07 -5.37 5.31
N VAL A 118 -16.35 -4.08 5.58
CA VAL A 118 -17.55 -3.66 6.33
C VAL A 118 -18.84 -4.05 5.62
N ALA A 119 -18.92 -3.87 4.29
CA ALA A 119 -20.08 -4.33 3.51
C ALA A 119 -20.28 -5.86 3.57
N LEU A 120 -19.21 -6.61 3.82
CA LEU A 120 -19.23 -8.06 4.04
C LEU A 120 -19.44 -8.44 5.52
N ALA A 121 -19.89 -7.49 6.35
CA ALA A 121 -20.12 -7.64 7.80
C ALA A 121 -18.84 -7.88 8.64
N GLY A 122 -17.69 -7.48 8.11
CA GLY A 122 -16.46 -7.39 8.90
C GLY A 122 -16.39 -6.10 9.71
N ASN A 123 -15.47 -6.06 10.67
CA ASN A 123 -15.24 -4.89 11.53
C ASN A 123 -14.23 -3.88 10.96
N GLY A 124 -13.67 -4.12 9.77
CA GLY A 124 -12.67 -3.23 9.16
C GLY A 124 -11.28 -3.27 9.80
N GLU A 125 -10.98 -4.26 10.64
CA GLU A 125 -9.73 -4.36 11.40
C GLU A 125 -8.52 -4.64 10.48
N PHE A 126 -7.93 -3.58 9.94
CA PHE A 126 -6.83 -3.65 8.98
C PHE A 126 -5.49 -4.00 9.65
N TYR A 127 -5.25 -3.50 10.87
CA TYR A 127 -3.94 -3.63 11.52
C TYR A 127 -3.60 -5.09 11.79
N ASN A 128 -4.51 -5.83 12.43
CA ASN A 128 -4.28 -7.26 12.68
C ASN A 128 -4.29 -8.11 11.39
N SER A 129 -5.03 -7.69 10.36
CA SER A 129 -4.98 -8.36 9.05
C SER A 129 -3.59 -8.21 8.40
N ALA A 130 -3.02 -7.01 8.46
CA ALA A 130 -1.66 -6.71 8.01
C ALA A 130 -0.60 -7.47 8.81
N LEU A 131 -0.66 -7.43 10.15
CA LEU A 131 0.30 -8.16 11.00
C LEU A 131 0.28 -9.67 10.75
N LYS A 132 -0.92 -10.26 10.58
CA LYS A 132 -1.06 -11.68 10.25
C LYS A 132 -0.43 -12.02 8.91
N LYS A 133 -0.56 -11.15 7.90
CA LYS A 133 0.09 -11.32 6.59
C LYS A 133 1.61 -11.11 6.64
N LEU A 134 2.09 -10.26 7.54
CA LEU A 134 3.52 -10.06 7.81
C LEU A 134 4.15 -11.13 8.72
N ASN A 135 3.33 -12.04 9.29
CA ASN A 135 3.74 -13.00 10.33
C ASN A 135 4.35 -12.32 11.57
N ILE A 136 3.79 -11.19 12.01
CA ILE A 136 4.21 -10.46 13.21
C ILE A 136 3.17 -10.65 14.31
N THR A 137 3.60 -11.01 15.52
CA THR A 137 2.69 -11.37 16.63
C THR A 137 2.71 -10.40 17.81
N ASN A 138 3.70 -9.51 17.92
CA ASN A 138 3.92 -8.67 19.10
C ASN A 138 4.38 -7.25 18.74
N GLU A 139 3.64 -6.58 17.86
CA GLU A 139 3.95 -5.22 17.45
C GLU A 139 3.14 -4.20 18.25
N SER A 140 3.81 -3.16 18.76
CA SER A 140 3.12 -2.12 19.54
C SER A 140 2.10 -1.38 18.67
N LEU A 141 0.87 -1.19 19.19
CA LEU A 141 -0.18 -0.45 18.51
C LEU A 141 0.10 1.06 18.64
N ASN A 142 0.97 1.58 17.79
CA ASN A 142 1.25 3.00 17.64
C ASN A 142 0.94 3.49 16.22
N GLU A 143 0.83 4.81 16.05
CA GLU A 143 0.40 5.43 14.78
C GLU A 143 1.38 5.20 13.63
N LEU A 144 2.69 5.11 13.91
CA LEU A 144 3.69 4.78 12.91
C LEU A 144 3.52 3.35 12.40
N ASN A 145 3.34 2.39 13.30
CA ASN A 145 3.13 0.99 12.95
C ASN A 145 1.81 0.78 12.18
N LYS A 146 0.76 1.50 12.56
CA LYS A 146 -0.47 1.55 11.77
C LYS A 146 -0.22 2.14 10.38
N ALA A 147 0.53 3.24 10.23
CA ALA A 147 0.85 3.82 8.93
C ALA A 147 1.68 2.86 8.03
N ILE A 148 2.60 2.09 8.62
CA ILE A 148 3.31 1.01 7.92
C ILE A 148 2.31 -0.07 7.44
N CYS A 149 1.37 -0.47 8.29
CA CYS A 149 0.32 -1.42 7.92
C CYS A 149 -0.57 -0.87 6.80
N VAL A 150 -0.96 0.42 6.84
CA VAL A 150 -1.69 1.08 5.76
C VAL A 150 -0.91 0.99 4.44
N SER A 151 0.40 1.29 4.47
CA SER A 151 1.28 1.13 3.31
C SER A 151 1.26 -0.30 2.76
N PHE A 152 1.34 -1.30 3.65
CA PHE A 152 1.34 -2.72 3.27
C PHE A 152 -0.01 -3.18 2.68
N MET A 153 -1.12 -2.73 3.26
CA MET A 153 -2.47 -3.04 2.78
C MET A 153 -2.68 -2.54 1.35
N GLY A 154 -2.06 -1.41 1.00
CA GLY A 154 -1.98 -0.90 -0.36
C GLY A 154 -1.22 -1.80 -1.32
N VAL A 155 -0.05 -2.31 -0.90
CA VAL A 155 0.74 -3.27 -1.69
C VAL A 155 -0.07 -4.54 -1.98
N LEU A 156 -0.75 -5.08 -0.98
CA LEU A 156 -1.63 -6.25 -1.17
C LEU A 156 -2.77 -5.95 -2.13
N ARG A 157 -3.41 -4.76 -2.02
CA ARG A 157 -4.45 -4.32 -2.96
C ARG A 157 -3.93 -4.22 -4.40
N TRP A 158 -2.73 -3.66 -4.59
CA TRP A 158 -2.09 -3.52 -5.90
C TRP A 158 -1.76 -4.87 -6.54
N ARG A 159 -1.45 -5.88 -5.73
CA ARG A 159 -1.19 -7.25 -6.16
C ARG A 159 -2.44 -8.11 -6.31
N GLU A 160 -3.62 -7.53 -6.06
CA GLU A 160 -4.88 -8.26 -6.01
C GLU A 160 -4.85 -9.45 -5.02
N GLU A 161 -4.16 -9.25 -3.90
CA GLU A 161 -4.13 -10.20 -2.79
C GLU A 161 -5.09 -9.78 -1.69
N TYR A 162 -5.69 -10.75 -0.99
CA TYR A 162 -6.53 -10.48 0.18
C TYR A 162 -5.76 -9.65 1.21
N ASN A 163 -6.26 -8.45 1.49
CA ASN A 163 -5.73 -7.57 2.52
C ASN A 163 -6.62 -7.56 3.77
N PHE A 164 -7.90 -7.93 3.65
CA PHE A 164 -8.77 -8.23 4.78
C PHE A 164 -9.06 -9.72 4.88
N LEU A 165 -8.77 -10.30 6.04
CA LEU A 165 -8.96 -11.72 6.31
C LEU A 165 -10.21 -11.93 7.15
N SER A 166 -11.17 -12.71 6.66
CA SER A 166 -12.40 -13.02 7.43
C SER A 166 -12.12 -13.65 8.80
N SER A 167 -11.04 -14.43 8.91
CA SER A 167 -10.57 -15.00 10.19
C SER A 167 -10.10 -13.97 11.22
N VAL A 168 -9.92 -12.70 10.81
CA VAL A 168 -9.50 -11.58 11.66
C VAL A 168 -10.67 -10.62 11.86
N THR A 169 -11.37 -10.27 10.78
CA THR A 169 -12.39 -9.21 10.80
C THR A 169 -13.79 -9.71 11.14
N GLY A 170 -14.04 -11.03 11.03
CA GLY A 170 -15.38 -11.61 11.15
C GLY A 170 -16.24 -11.47 9.89
N ALA A 171 -15.69 -10.92 8.79
CA ALA A 171 -16.43 -10.79 7.53
C ALA A 171 -16.89 -12.15 6.98
N LYS A 172 -17.96 -12.14 6.17
CA LYS A 172 -18.51 -13.33 5.48
C LYS A 172 -17.47 -14.07 4.64
N ARG A 173 -16.49 -13.35 4.09
CA ARG A 173 -15.35 -13.91 3.35
C ARG A 173 -14.18 -12.92 3.39
N SER A 174 -12.97 -13.42 3.15
CA SER A 174 -11.80 -12.55 2.93
C SER A 174 -12.00 -11.69 1.68
N SER A 175 -11.43 -10.50 1.67
CA SER A 175 -11.66 -9.52 0.61
C SER A 175 -10.43 -8.69 0.28
N ILE A 176 -10.47 -8.07 -0.90
CA ILE A 176 -9.44 -7.17 -1.43
C ILE A 176 -10.03 -5.76 -1.41
N GLY A 177 -9.84 -5.05 -0.30
CA GLY A 177 -10.37 -3.71 -0.09
C GLY A 177 -9.47 -2.62 -0.66
N GLY A 178 -10.07 -1.49 -1.03
CA GLY A 178 -9.38 -0.29 -1.52
C GLY A 178 -9.78 0.13 -2.94
N ALA A 179 -10.16 1.38 -3.10
CA ALA A 179 -10.40 2.03 -4.39
C ALA A 179 -9.07 2.55 -4.96
N VAL A 180 -8.84 2.39 -6.26
CA VAL A 180 -7.60 2.80 -6.94
C VAL A 180 -7.88 4.02 -7.82
N TRP A 181 -7.06 5.05 -7.66
CA TRP A 181 -7.07 6.28 -8.45
C TRP A 181 -5.74 6.39 -9.20
N LEU A 182 -5.78 6.65 -10.50
CA LEU A 182 -4.59 6.79 -11.33
C LEU A 182 -4.33 8.27 -11.60
N GLY A 183 -3.12 8.73 -11.28
CA GLY A 183 -2.71 10.13 -11.38
C GLY A 183 -2.03 10.52 -12.68
N GLN A 184 -1.77 9.56 -13.59
CA GLN A 184 -1.18 9.81 -14.90
C GLN A 184 -2.14 9.33 -15.99
N GLU A 185 -2.21 10.11 -17.07
CA GLU A 185 -2.76 9.66 -18.34
C GLU A 185 -1.77 8.67 -18.97
N GLY A 186 -2.29 7.54 -19.48
CA GLY A 186 -1.47 6.48 -20.09
C GLY A 186 -0.87 6.85 -21.45
#